data_AF-A0A3L7X5W8-F1
#
_entry.id   AF-A0A3L7X5W8-F1
#
_cell.length_a   1.000
_cell.length_b   1.000
_cell.length_c   1.000
_cell.angle_alpha   90.00
_cell.angle_beta   90.00
_cell.angle_gamma   90.00
#
_symmetry.space_group_name_H-M   'P 1'
#
loop_
_entity.id
_entity.type
_entity.pdbx_description
1 polymer ?
#
loop_
_entity_poly.entity_id
_entity_poly.type
_entity_poly.pdbx_seq_one_letter_code
_entity_poly.pdbx_strand_id
1 'polypeptide(L)'
;MLTLQAVAKELSLQEETLLQQSLTAFLFREIALIEAEIGQLRERYAVLRPVDLKQAISEGRVIAHPAWEDYIDWQNSIEAIQSIRTLLTESANGSTRTISAPAYSSAG
;
A
#
# COMPACT_ATOMS: atom_id res chain seq x y z
N MET A 1 -21.31 -0.85 -19.52
CA MET A 1 -20.00 -1.16 -18.89
C MET A 1 -19.29 0.17 -18.67
N LEU A 2 -18.74 0.40 -17.48
CA LEU A 2 -17.99 1.64 -17.17
C LEU A 2 -16.64 1.59 -17.90
N THR A 3 -16.24 2.68 -18.58
CA THR A 3 -14.96 2.76 -19.30
C THR A 3 -14.13 3.94 -18.79
N LEU A 4 -12.79 3.84 -18.89
CA LEU A 4 -11.87 4.90 -18.50
C LEU A 4 -12.20 6.22 -19.22
N GLN A 5 -12.40 6.18 -20.53
CA GLN A 5 -12.77 7.33 -21.35
C GLN A 5 -14.07 8.00 -20.90
N ALA A 6 -15.10 7.23 -20.56
CA ALA A 6 -16.38 7.77 -20.12
C ALA A 6 -16.26 8.51 -18.79
N VAL A 7 -15.50 7.94 -17.84
CA VAL A 7 -15.26 8.56 -16.53
C VAL A 7 -14.34 9.77 -16.66
N ALA A 8 -13.29 9.69 -17.48
CA ALA A 8 -12.38 10.80 -17.75
C ALA A 8 -13.13 12.00 -18.35
N LYS A 9 -14.02 11.75 -19.32
CA LYS A 9 -14.88 12.78 -19.91
C LYS A 9 -15.81 13.40 -18.87
N GLU A 10 -16.49 12.60 -18.07
CA GLU A 10 -17.43 13.08 -17.04
C GLU A 10 -16.72 13.94 -15.98
N LEU A 11 -15.52 13.52 -15.56
CA LEU A 11 -14.72 14.24 -14.56
C LEU A 11 -13.86 15.37 -15.15
N SER A 12 -13.92 15.60 -16.46
CA SER A 12 -13.08 16.59 -17.16
C SER A 12 -11.57 16.37 -16.92
N LEU A 13 -11.13 15.12 -16.89
CA LEU A 13 -9.74 14.70 -16.70
C LEU A 13 -9.19 14.05 -17.97
N GLN A 14 -7.86 14.07 -18.12
CA GLN A 14 -7.18 13.21 -19.09
C GLN A 14 -7.22 11.76 -18.59
N GLU A 15 -7.34 10.80 -19.50
CA GLU A 15 -7.37 9.36 -19.16
C GLU A 15 -6.11 8.93 -18.41
N GLU A 16 -4.93 9.45 -18.78
CA GLU A 16 -3.67 9.17 -18.08
C GLU A 16 -3.68 9.70 -16.64
N THR A 17 -4.16 10.93 -16.42
CA THR A 17 -4.29 11.52 -15.08
C THR A 17 -5.27 10.72 -14.24
N LEU A 18 -6.44 10.36 -14.80
CA LEU A 18 -7.43 9.54 -14.11
C LEU A 18 -6.85 8.17 -13.76
N LEU A 19 -6.12 7.54 -14.67
CA LEU A 19 -5.49 6.25 -14.45
C LEU A 19 -4.47 6.32 -13.31
N GLN A 20 -3.54 7.28 -13.34
CA GLN A 20 -2.54 7.48 -12.30
C GLN A 20 -3.19 7.70 -10.93
N GLN A 21 -4.15 8.63 -10.84
CA GLN A 21 -4.87 8.92 -9.60
C GLN A 21 -5.65 7.70 -9.09
N SER A 22 -6.29 6.94 -9.99
CA SER A 22 -7.04 5.75 -9.62
C SER A 22 -6.15 4.63 -9.09
N LEU A 23 -4.96 4.43 -9.68
CA LEU A 23 -3.98 3.46 -9.19
C LEU A 23 -3.44 3.86 -7.81
N THR A 24 -3.09 5.13 -7.62
CA THR A 24 -2.67 5.64 -6.31
C THR A 24 -3.76 5.47 -5.26
N ALA A 25 -5.00 5.85 -5.57
CA ALA A 25 -6.13 5.71 -4.66
C ALA A 25 -6.44 4.24 -4.34
N PHE A 26 -6.32 3.35 -5.32
CA PHE A 26 -6.46 1.91 -5.13
C PHE A 26 -5.41 1.38 -4.15
N LEU A 27 -4.12 1.67 -4.36
CA LEU A 27 -3.06 1.21 -3.48
C LEU A 27 -3.20 1.73 -2.03
N PHE A 28 -3.63 2.98 -1.84
CA PHE A 28 -3.94 3.49 -0.51
C PHE A 28 -5.12 2.78 0.15
N ARG A 29 -6.17 2.47 -0.62
CA ARG A 29 -7.29 1.66 -0.13
C ARG A 29 -6.84 0.27 0.30
N GLU A 30 -5.99 -0.39 -0.48
CA GLU A 30 -5.47 -1.72 -0.11
C GLU A 30 -4.67 -1.68 1.18
N ILE A 31 -3.82 -0.66 1.39
CA ILE A 31 -3.14 -0.45 2.68
C ILE A 31 -4.17 -0.32 3.81
N ALA A 32 -5.19 0.52 3.65
CA ALA A 32 -6.18 0.76 4.70
C ALA A 32 -6.98 -0.50 5.07
N LEU A 33 -7.28 -1.37 4.10
CA LEU A 33 -7.94 -2.65 4.35
C LEU A 33 -7.05 -3.59 5.16
N ILE A 34 -5.77 -3.73 4.79
CA ILE A 34 -4.81 -4.57 5.52
C ILE A 34 -4.57 -4.02 6.93
N GLU A 35 -4.48 -2.69 7.08
CA GLU A 35 -4.35 -2.05 8.40
C GLU A 35 -5.57 -2.31 9.29
N ALA A 36 -6.79 -2.40 8.72
CA ALA A 36 -7.98 -2.77 9.46
C ALA A 36 -7.95 -4.23 9.94
N GLU A 37 -7.46 -5.16 9.11
CA GLU A 37 -7.25 -6.56 9.49
C GLU A 37 -6.24 -6.69 10.64
N ILE A 38 -5.12 -5.98 10.54
CA ILE A 38 -4.14 -5.86 11.63
C ILE A 38 -4.79 -5.29 12.90
N GLY A 39 -5.68 -4.30 12.76
CA GLY A 39 -6.45 -3.74 13.86
C GLY A 39 -7.26 -4.80 14.61
N GLN A 40 -7.95 -5.67 13.88
CA GLN A 40 -8.70 -6.78 14.47
C GLN A 40 -7.81 -7.77 15.23
N LEU A 41 -6.61 -8.06 14.71
CA LEU A 41 -5.64 -8.92 15.41
C LEU A 41 -5.13 -8.26 16.70
N ARG A 42 -4.86 -6.96 16.68
CA ARG A 42 -4.46 -6.19 17.87
C ARG A 42 -5.53 -6.24 18.96
N GLU A 43 -6.78 -6.05 18.58
CA GLU A 43 -7.92 -6.12 19.50
C GLU A 43 -8.11 -7.54 20.04
N ARG A 44 -8.11 -8.55 19.17
CA ARG A 44 -8.30 -9.96 19.54
C ARG A 44 -7.30 -10.43 20.60
N TYR A 45 -6.04 -10.05 20.45
CA TYR A 45 -4.95 -10.52 21.30
C TYR A 45 -4.50 -9.51 22.36
N ALA A 46 -5.06 -8.30 22.36
CA ALA A 46 -4.66 -7.19 23.23
C ALA A 46 -3.15 -6.89 23.17
N VAL A 47 -2.57 -6.91 21.96
CA VAL A 47 -1.15 -6.64 21.71
C VAL A 47 -0.97 -5.67 20.54
N LEU A 48 0.13 -4.92 20.50
CA LEU A 48 0.33 -3.88 19.48
C LEU A 48 1.19 -4.35 18.30
N ARG A 49 2.05 -5.36 18.51
CA ARG A 49 3.02 -5.85 17.53
C ARG A 49 2.97 -7.38 17.41
N PRO A 50 3.29 -7.95 16.24
CA PRO A 50 3.32 -9.40 16.05
C PRO A 50 4.27 -10.12 17.03
N VAL A 51 5.41 -9.50 17.34
CA VAL A 51 6.39 -10.07 18.29
C VAL A 51 5.80 -10.28 19.69
N ASP A 52 4.89 -9.39 20.11
CA ASP A 52 4.23 -9.48 21.41
C ASP A 52 3.23 -10.66 21.42
N LEU A 53 2.53 -10.89 20.30
CA LEU A 53 1.68 -12.08 20.11
C LEU A 53 2.50 -13.37 20.19
N LYS A 54 3.61 -13.45 19.45
CA LYS A 54 4.52 -14.60 19.49
C LYS A 54 4.99 -14.91 20.91
N GLN A 55 5.35 -13.88 21.68
CA GLN A 55 5.77 -14.03 23.07
C GLN A 55 4.63 -14.57 23.94
N ALA A 56 3.42 -13.99 23.82
CA ALA A 56 2.26 -14.42 24.58
C ALA A 56 1.88 -15.89 24.30
N ILE A 57 1.99 -16.34 23.04
CA ILE A 57 1.78 -17.75 22.67
C ILE A 57 2.84 -18.64 23.31
N SER A 58 4.12 -18.23 23.23
CA SER A 58 5.26 -19.01 23.75
C SER A 58 5.21 -19.20 25.26
N GLU A 59 4.69 -18.22 25.98
CA GLU A 59 4.51 -18.25 27.44
C GLU A 59 3.19 -18.93 27.87
N GLY A 60 2.38 -19.40 26.92
CA GLY A 60 1.08 -20.03 27.20
C GLY A 60 0.01 -19.05 27.67
N ARG A 61 0.21 -17.73 27.54
CA ARG A 61 -0.79 -16.70 27.86
C ARG A 61 -1.91 -16.63 26.82
N VAL A 62 -1.63 -17.05 25.59
CA VAL A 62 -2.59 -17.17 24.48
C VAL A 62 -2.59 -18.61 23.99
N ILE A 63 -3.78 -19.15 23.69
CA ILE A 63 -3.91 -20.50 23.12
C ILE A 63 -3.24 -20.52 21.74
N ALA A 64 -2.31 -21.46 21.55
CA ALA A 64 -1.44 -21.51 20.38
C ALA A 64 -2.18 -21.61 19.04
N HIS A 65 -3.31 -22.30 19.00
CA HIS A 65 -4.18 -22.36 17.83
C HIS A 65 -5.48 -21.60 18.11
N PRO A 66 -5.89 -20.64 17.26
CA PRO A 66 -5.33 -20.29 15.94
C PRO A 66 -4.20 -19.25 15.97
N ALA A 67 -3.69 -18.87 17.14
CA ALA A 67 -2.83 -17.69 17.28
C ALA A 67 -1.50 -17.73 16.50
N TRP A 68 -0.93 -18.90 16.23
CA TRP A 68 0.25 -19.02 15.37
C TRP A 68 -0.04 -18.66 13.90
N GLU A 69 -1.22 -19.03 13.39
CA GLU A 69 -1.63 -18.69 12.02
C GLU A 69 -1.87 -17.19 11.91
N ASP A 70 -2.61 -16.63 12.86
CA ASP A 70 -2.84 -15.18 12.96
C ASP A 70 -1.52 -14.40 13.08
N TYR A 71 -0.52 -14.93 13.79
CA TYR A 71 0.82 -14.32 13.85
C TYR A 71 1.51 -14.30 12.49
N ILE A 72 1.45 -15.41 11.74
CA ILE A 72 2.04 -15.50 10.39
C ILE A 72 1.32 -14.54 9.44
N ASP A 73 -0.02 -14.54 9.45
CA ASP A 73 -0.82 -13.65 8.62
C ASP A 73 -0.52 -12.18 8.91
N TRP A 74 -0.36 -11.80 10.18
CA TRP A 74 0.05 -10.45 10.55
C TRP A 74 1.42 -10.08 9.96
N GLN A 75 2.41 -10.99 9.99
CA GLN A 75 3.71 -10.73 9.37
C GLN A 75 3.56 -10.48 7.86
N ASN A 76 2.80 -11.33 7.17
CA ASN A 76 2.53 -11.21 5.75
C ASN A 76 1.83 -9.88 5.41
N SER A 77 0.85 -9.47 6.22
CA SER A 77 0.16 -8.18 6.09
C SER A 77 1.12 -7.00 6.19
N ILE A 78 2.09 -7.04 7.11
CA ILE A 78 3.11 -5.98 7.24
C ILE A 78 4.00 -5.92 6.00
N GLU A 79 4.45 -7.07 5.49
CA GLU A 79 5.27 -7.16 4.27
C GLU A 79 4.51 -6.66 3.04
N ALA A 80 3.20 -6.97 2.93
CA ALA A 80 2.34 -6.48 1.87
C ALA A 80 2.21 -4.94 1.91
N ILE A 81 1.97 -4.35 3.09
CA ILE A 81 1.94 -2.88 3.25
C ILE A 81 3.27 -2.25 2.84
N GLN A 82 4.40 -2.84 3.24
CA GLN A 82 5.72 -2.33 2.85
C GLN A 82 5.93 -2.37 1.34
N SER A 83 5.54 -3.46 0.70
CA SER A 83 5.63 -3.62 -0.76
C SER A 83 4.79 -2.55 -1.49
N ILE A 84 3.56 -2.30 -1.04
CA ILE A 84 2.70 -1.27 -1.63
C ILE A 84 3.29 0.14 -1.41
N ARG A 85 3.84 0.42 -0.23
CA ARG A 85 4.50 1.71 0.06
C ARG A 85 5.72 1.95 -0.82
N THR A 86 6.48 0.91 -1.14
CA THR A 86 7.59 1.00 -2.10
C THR A 86 7.08 1.40 -3.49
N LEU A 87 6.02 0.76 -4.00
CA LEU A 87 5.41 1.12 -5.29
C LEU A 87 4.95 2.59 -5.34
N LEU A 88 4.30 3.06 -4.28
CA LEU A 88 3.87 4.46 -4.16
C LEU A 88 5.05 5.44 -4.15
N THR A 89 6.17 5.07 -3.53
CA THR A 89 7.38 5.90 -3.44
C THR A 89 8.14 5.94 -4.77
N GLU A 90 8.30 4.80 -5.44
CA GLU A 90 8.93 4.71 -6.75
C GLU A 90 8.15 5.50 -7.82
N SER A 91 6.82 5.42 -7.77
CA SER A 91 5.95 6.21 -8.64
C SER A 91 6.15 7.72 -8.45
N ALA A 92 6.28 8.21 -7.21
CA ALA A 92 6.53 9.62 -6.94
C ALA A 92 7.91 10.10 -7.44
N ASN A 93 8.93 9.24 -7.35
CA ASN A 93 10.29 9.57 -7.76
C ASN A 93 10.49 9.53 -9.29
N GLY A 94 9.75 8.67 -10.00
CA GLY A 94 9.78 8.55 -11.46
C GLY A 94 9.34 9.83 -12.19
N SER A 95 8.41 10.60 -11.64
CA SER A 95 7.93 11.86 -12.21
C SER A 95 8.95 13.01 -12.15
N THR A 96 10.05 12.86 -11.41
CA THR A 96 11.04 13.94 -11.20
C THR A 96 12.20 13.91 -12.22
N ARG A 97 12.32 12.88 -13.07
CA ARG A 97 13.49 12.69 -13.96
C ARG A 97 13.39 13.27 -15.38
N THR A 98 12.35 14.03 -15.72
CA THR A 98 12.20 14.57 -17.09
C THR A 98 12.12 16.08 -17.14
N ILE A 99 13.15 16.79 -16.65
CA ILE A 99 13.46 18.14 -17.13
C ILE A 99 14.98 18.32 -17.19
N SER A 100 15.59 17.92 -18.32
CA SER A 100 16.81 18.58 -18.80
C SER A 100 16.59 18.89 -20.28
N ALA A 101 16.31 20.16 -20.56
CA ALA A 101 16.11 20.69 -21.89
C ALA A 101 17.36 20.46 -22.77
N PRO A 102 17.20 20.31 -24.10
CA PRO A 102 18.33 20.25 -25.00
C PRO A 102 19.05 21.61 -25.03
N ALA A 103 20.36 21.60 -24.84
CA ALA A 103 21.21 22.75 -25.09
C ALA A 103 21.16 23.08 -26.59
N TYR A 104 20.33 24.06 -26.97
CA TYR A 104 20.54 24.79 -28.21
C TYR A 104 21.79 25.65 -28.00
N SER A 105 22.91 25.24 -28.61
CA SER A 105 23.97 26.19 -28.96
C SER A 105 23.91 26.42 -30.46
N SER A 106 23.33 27.58 -30.79
CA SER A 106 23.40 28.24 -32.08
C SER A 106 24.83 28.58 -32.48
N ALA A 107 25.07 28.46 -33.79
CA ALA A 107 26.06 29.12 -34.64
C ALA A 107 27.12 30.05 -34.02
N GLY A 108 28.36 29.81 -34.44
CA GLY A 108 29.52 30.71 -34.37
C GLY A 108 30.69 30.09 -35.12
#